data_AF-A0A9P4T3C9-F1
#
_entry.id   AF-A0A9P4T3C9-F1
#
_cell.length_a   1.000
_cell.length_b   1.000
_cell.length_c   1.000
_cell.angle_alpha   90.00
_cell.angle_beta   90.00
_cell.angle_gamma   90.00
#
_symmetry.space_group_name_H-M   'P 1'
#
loop_
_entity.id
_entity.type
_entity.pdbx_description
1 polymer ?
#
loop_
_entity_poly.entity_id
_entity_poly.type
_entity_poly.pdbx_seq_one_letter_code
_entity_poly.pdbx_strand_id
1 'polypeptide(L)'
;MCKNMHAPLQHAESVQMLYDMMQNPISADWKRHIERFTNSTVLSIGKFLFIRDEIDREVPSDRIPDQSDFSRLPYVMSIIKEVQRWRPLGGIAIPHSLSEDVWVDGKLLPKNATILTNIWALSYDEKRYPNPELFDPDRFQGWTGYAAEYANSADPDKRDHYAYGNGRRVCPGIHLAERNLLHVAAKMLWAFKMELTTDPATGEPIVPDINPETGYSEGLVLCVDDFPVEMKVRSAIRRKVIEESYDAACIDVFAKYDEMNDTSTQ
;
A
#
# COMPACT_ATOMS: atom_id res chain seq x y z
N MET A 1 -2.06 -10.77 23.05
CA MET A 1 -2.01 -11.32 21.68
C MET A 1 -1.41 -10.21 20.83
N CYS A 2 -0.12 -10.16 20.52
CA CYS A 2 0.66 -11.12 19.76
C CYS A 2 2.11 -11.05 20.27
N LYS A 3 2.71 -12.18 20.65
CA LYS A 3 4.18 -12.24 20.73
C LYS A 3 4.67 -12.03 19.30
N ASN A 4 5.77 -11.31 19.07
CA ASN A 4 6.31 -10.93 17.73
C ASN A 4 6.72 -12.11 16.82
N MET A 5 6.11 -13.28 16.98
CA MET A 5 6.40 -14.53 16.29
C MET A 5 6.25 -14.44 14.76
N HIS A 6 5.44 -13.51 14.25
CA HIS A 6 5.23 -13.32 12.81
C HIS A 6 6.17 -12.28 12.19
N ALA A 7 6.84 -11.46 12.99
CA ALA A 7 7.72 -10.40 12.48
C ALA A 7 8.93 -10.96 11.69
N PRO A 8 9.58 -12.07 12.09
CA PRO A 8 10.64 -12.69 11.29
C PRO A 8 10.16 -13.18 9.92
N LEU A 9 8.96 -13.80 9.87
CA LEU A 9 8.38 -14.28 8.61
C LEU A 9 8.02 -13.11 7.69
N GLN A 10 7.34 -12.09 8.20
CA GLN A 10 6.98 -10.88 7.44
C GLN A 10 8.23 -10.15 6.92
N HIS A 11 9.31 -10.12 7.72
CA HIS A 11 10.58 -9.58 7.28
C HIS A 11 11.19 -10.44 6.15
N ALA A 12 11.24 -11.77 6.33
CA ALA A 12 11.77 -12.70 5.35
C ALA A 12 11.02 -12.64 4.01
N GLU A 13 9.69 -12.67 4.02
CA GLU A 13 8.85 -12.54 2.81
C GLU A 13 9.11 -11.22 2.08
N SER A 14 9.24 -10.11 2.83
CA SER A 14 9.54 -8.82 2.22
C SER A 14 10.99 -8.66 1.76
N VAL A 15 11.94 -9.46 2.27
CA VAL A 15 13.30 -9.58 1.71
C VAL A 15 13.29 -10.42 0.44
N GLN A 16 12.58 -11.54 0.43
CA GLN A 16 12.37 -12.36 -0.77
C GLN A 16 11.77 -11.54 -1.91
N MET A 17 10.76 -10.72 -1.62
CA MET A 17 10.20 -9.76 -2.59
C MET A 17 11.29 -8.87 -3.21
N LEU A 18 12.18 -8.27 -2.40
CA LEU A 18 13.27 -7.44 -2.93
C LEU A 18 14.25 -8.23 -3.79
N TYR A 19 14.58 -9.45 -3.36
CA TYR A 19 15.48 -10.34 -4.09
C TYR A 19 14.89 -10.72 -5.45
N ASP A 20 13.63 -11.16 -5.47
CA ASP A 20 12.92 -11.55 -6.69
C ASP A 20 12.81 -10.36 -7.67
N MET A 21 12.46 -9.17 -7.17
CA MET A 21 12.43 -7.94 -7.97
C MET A 21 13.79 -7.56 -8.55
N MET A 22 14.88 -7.86 -7.83
CA MET A 22 16.24 -7.60 -8.30
C MET A 22 16.69 -8.59 -9.39
N GLN A 23 16.26 -9.85 -9.30
CA GLN A 23 16.64 -10.90 -10.26
C GLN A 23 15.80 -10.82 -11.55
N ASN A 24 14.50 -10.53 -11.42
CA ASN A 24 13.56 -10.50 -12.53
C ASN A 24 12.69 -9.24 -12.47
N PRO A 25 13.23 -8.06 -12.83
CA PRO A 25 12.51 -6.80 -12.71
C PRO A 25 11.23 -6.71 -13.56
N ILE A 26 11.05 -7.57 -14.58
CA ILE A 26 9.93 -7.54 -15.53
C ILE A 26 9.55 -8.95 -16.05
N SER A 27 9.46 -9.97 -15.20
CA SER A 27 8.86 -11.27 -15.61
C SER A 27 7.36 -11.29 -15.34
N ALA A 28 6.59 -12.23 -15.90
CA ALA A 28 5.17 -12.40 -15.57
C ALA A 28 4.90 -12.63 -14.06
N ASP A 29 5.92 -12.99 -13.29
CA ASP A 29 5.87 -13.13 -11.82
C ASP A 29 5.89 -11.78 -11.08
N TRP A 30 6.32 -10.70 -11.75
CA TRP A 30 6.15 -9.31 -11.31
C TRP A 30 4.70 -9.00 -10.95
N LYS A 31 3.77 -9.41 -11.84
CA LYS A 31 2.33 -9.20 -11.69
C LYS A 31 1.79 -9.94 -10.48
N ARG A 32 2.15 -11.22 -10.32
CA ARG A 32 1.68 -12.04 -9.20
C ARG A 32 2.14 -11.53 -7.84
N HIS A 33 3.34 -10.93 -7.75
CA HIS A 33 3.83 -10.37 -6.50
C HIS A 33 3.21 -9.00 -6.17
N ILE A 34 2.90 -8.17 -7.17
CA ILE A 34 2.31 -6.83 -6.97
C ILE A 34 0.78 -6.86 -6.89
N GLU A 35 0.10 -7.66 -7.72
CA GLU A 35 -1.36 -7.89 -7.67
C GLU A 35 -1.80 -8.40 -6.28
N ARG A 36 -0.90 -9.07 -5.56
CA ARG A 36 -1.13 -9.54 -4.19
C ARG A 36 -1.03 -8.45 -3.13
N PHE A 37 -0.33 -7.34 -3.38
CA PHE A 37 0.08 -6.44 -2.30
C PHE A 37 -0.18 -4.96 -2.49
N THR A 38 -0.16 -4.37 -3.71
CA THR A 38 -0.46 -2.93 -3.82
C THR A 38 -0.67 -2.39 -5.23
N ASN A 39 -1.90 -1.96 -5.51
CA ASN A 39 -2.18 -0.99 -6.58
C ASN A 39 -1.76 0.44 -6.19
N SER A 40 -1.57 0.71 -4.89
CA SER A 40 -1.31 2.06 -4.38
C SER A 40 0.16 2.52 -4.48
N THR A 41 1.13 1.63 -4.26
CA THR A 41 2.53 2.06 -4.22
C THR A 41 3.08 2.44 -5.61
N VAL A 42 2.54 1.84 -6.68
CA VAL A 42 3.02 2.02 -8.06
C VAL A 42 2.50 3.32 -8.69
N LEU A 43 1.44 3.93 -8.15
CA LEU A 43 0.91 5.22 -8.64
C LEU A 43 1.60 6.44 -8.00
N SER A 44 2.34 6.24 -6.92
CA SER A 44 3.14 7.30 -6.27
C SER A 44 4.46 7.61 -7.01
N ILE A 45 4.73 6.88 -8.11
CA ILE A 45 6.04 6.84 -8.77
C ILE A 45 6.48 8.20 -9.35
N GLY A 46 5.52 9.09 -9.66
CA GLY A 46 5.81 10.42 -10.22
C GLY A 46 6.45 11.43 -9.26
N LYS A 47 6.42 11.21 -7.93
CA LYS A 47 6.95 12.17 -6.92
C LYS A 47 8.18 11.65 -6.14
N PHE A 48 8.91 10.66 -6.67
CA PHE A 48 10.00 9.98 -5.95
C PHE A 48 11.21 10.81 -5.50
N LEU A 49 11.38 12.06 -5.95
CA LEU A 49 12.56 12.83 -5.54
C LEU A 49 12.52 13.16 -4.03
N PHE A 50 11.39 13.69 -3.54
CA PHE A 50 11.23 14.08 -2.13
C PHE A 50 11.15 12.89 -1.17
N ILE A 51 10.71 11.73 -1.66
CA ILE A 51 10.52 10.52 -0.85
C ILE A 51 11.87 9.85 -0.54
N ARG A 52 12.82 9.96 -1.48
CA ARG A 52 14.17 9.39 -1.33
C ARG A 52 14.94 10.08 -0.20
N ASP A 53 14.77 11.40 -0.04
CA ASP A 53 15.49 12.17 0.97
C ASP A 53 15.14 11.73 2.41
N GLU A 54 13.87 11.41 2.69
CA GLU A 54 13.47 10.87 4.00
C GLU A 54 14.11 9.50 4.24
N ILE A 55 14.01 8.59 3.27
CA ILE A 55 14.57 7.24 3.40
C ILE A 55 16.09 7.26 3.57
N ASP A 56 16.80 8.08 2.78
CA ASP A 56 18.26 8.17 2.84
C ASP A 56 18.76 8.82 4.13
N ARG A 57 17.97 9.73 4.73
CA ARG A 57 18.29 10.36 6.00
C ARG A 57 18.10 9.40 7.17
N GLU A 58 17.03 8.61 7.15
CA GLU A 58 16.59 7.82 8.31
C GLU A 58 17.09 6.37 8.28
N VAL A 59 17.37 5.83 7.09
CA VAL A 59 17.81 4.44 6.91
C VAL A 59 19.13 4.37 6.10
N PRO A 60 20.24 3.90 6.71
CA PRO A 60 21.51 3.80 6.03
C PRO A 60 21.50 2.72 4.93
N SER A 61 22.46 2.78 4.02
CA SER A 61 22.52 1.88 2.85
C SER A 61 22.97 0.45 3.16
N ASP A 62 23.43 0.18 4.38
CA ASP A 62 24.04 -1.08 4.81
C ASP A 62 23.07 -2.05 5.50
N ARG A 63 21.80 -1.67 5.67
CA ARG A 63 20.73 -2.55 6.16
C ARG A 63 19.39 -2.25 5.51
N ILE A 64 18.55 -3.28 5.39
CA ILE A 64 17.17 -3.15 4.89
C ILE A 64 16.31 -2.45 5.95
N PRO A 65 15.40 -1.51 5.57
CA PRO A 65 14.44 -0.93 6.49
C PRO A 65 13.62 -1.98 7.26
N ASP A 66 13.41 -1.75 8.54
CA ASP A 66 12.61 -2.60 9.41
C ASP A 66 11.60 -1.77 10.24
N GLN A 67 10.82 -2.45 11.08
CA GLN A 67 9.75 -1.82 11.86
C GLN A 67 10.26 -0.71 12.80
N SER A 68 11.54 -0.76 13.22
CA SER A 68 12.14 0.26 14.09
C SER A 68 12.38 1.60 13.38
N ASP A 69 12.35 1.61 12.05
CA ASP A 69 12.49 2.81 11.23
C ASP A 69 11.16 3.55 11.03
N PHE A 70 10.03 2.86 11.14
CA PHE A 70 8.75 3.36 10.61
C PHE A 70 8.20 4.60 11.30
N SER A 71 8.49 4.78 12.59
CA SER A 71 8.15 6.01 13.29
C SER A 71 8.94 7.22 12.81
N ARG A 72 10.06 7.00 12.11
CA ARG A 72 10.92 8.02 11.49
C ARG A 72 10.56 8.28 10.02
N LEU A 73 9.58 7.59 9.46
CA LEU A 73 9.14 7.72 8.05
C LEU A 73 7.73 8.34 7.90
N PRO A 74 7.44 9.51 8.51
CA PRO A 74 6.11 10.11 8.47
C PRO A 74 5.67 10.53 7.06
N TYR A 75 6.59 10.89 6.18
CA TYR A 75 6.24 11.30 4.82
C TYR A 75 5.88 10.10 3.95
N VAL A 76 6.61 8.97 4.07
CA VAL A 76 6.19 7.68 3.45
C VAL A 76 4.77 7.31 3.89
N MET A 77 4.43 7.52 5.17
CA MET A 77 3.08 7.25 5.67
C MET A 77 2.04 8.20 5.05
N SER A 78 2.38 9.48 4.88
CA SER A 78 1.52 10.48 4.25
C SER A 78 1.21 10.13 2.78
N ILE A 79 2.19 9.58 2.07
CA ILE A 79 2.04 9.08 0.70
C ILE A 79 1.08 7.90 0.66
N ILE A 80 1.26 6.91 1.54
CA ILE A 80 0.37 5.73 1.60
C ILE A 80 -1.08 6.17 1.80
N LYS A 81 -1.32 7.08 2.76
CA LYS A 81 -2.64 7.64 3.05
C LYS A 81 -3.22 8.41 1.86
N GLU A 82 -2.40 9.24 1.20
CA GLU A 82 -2.85 9.98 0.03
C GLU A 82 -3.20 9.06 -1.13
N VAL A 83 -2.47 7.95 -1.34
CA VAL A 83 -2.90 7.01 -2.38
C VAL A 83 -4.21 6.35 -2.02
N GLN A 84 -4.39 5.90 -0.77
CA GLN A 84 -5.63 5.27 -0.33
C GLN A 84 -6.82 6.22 -0.43
N ARG A 85 -6.61 7.52 -0.21
CA ARG A 85 -7.63 8.55 -0.45
C ARG A 85 -7.86 8.75 -1.95
N TRP A 86 -6.81 9.04 -2.72
CA TRP A 86 -6.88 9.45 -4.12
C TRP A 86 -7.42 8.33 -5.02
N ARG A 87 -7.00 7.09 -4.78
CA ARG A 87 -7.43 5.89 -5.51
C ARG A 87 -7.78 4.79 -4.50
N PRO A 88 -8.97 4.87 -3.86
CA PRO A 88 -9.38 3.87 -2.88
C PRO A 88 -9.54 2.51 -3.56
N LEU A 89 -9.20 1.43 -2.85
CA LEU A 89 -9.30 0.07 -3.40
C LEU A 89 -10.71 -0.25 -3.92
N GLY A 90 -11.76 0.26 -3.28
CA GLY A 90 -13.13 0.18 -3.77
C GLY A 90 -13.77 1.56 -3.80
N GLY A 91 -14.36 1.95 -4.93
CA GLY A 91 -15.10 3.21 -5.05
C GLY A 91 -16.40 3.23 -4.22
N ILE A 92 -16.99 2.05 -4.00
CA ILE A 92 -18.18 1.85 -3.17
C ILE A 92 -17.86 0.76 -2.14
N ALA A 93 -18.27 0.97 -0.89
CA ALA A 93 -18.12 -0.02 0.17
C ALA A 93 -19.01 -1.26 -0.09
N ILE A 94 -18.73 -2.34 0.65
CA ILE A 94 -19.59 -3.54 0.62
C ILE A 94 -21.04 -3.17 0.98
N PRO A 95 -22.04 -3.61 0.20
CA PRO A 95 -23.44 -3.29 0.46
C PRO A 95 -23.87 -3.76 1.85
N HIS A 96 -24.50 -2.86 2.61
CA HIS A 96 -25.14 -3.18 3.89
C HIS A 96 -26.65 -3.22 3.73
N SER A 97 -27.34 -3.96 4.60
CA SER A 97 -28.80 -3.98 4.67
C SER A 97 -29.27 -3.49 6.04
N LEU A 98 -30.29 -2.63 6.06
CA LEU A 98 -30.88 -2.14 7.30
C LEU A 98 -31.68 -3.23 8.02
N SER A 99 -31.42 -3.42 9.32
CA SER A 99 -32.16 -4.39 10.15
C SER A 99 -33.55 -3.91 10.57
N GLU A 100 -33.78 -2.60 10.50
CA GLU A 100 -35.00 -1.92 10.92
C GLU A 100 -35.16 -0.60 10.16
N ASP A 101 -36.32 0.03 10.33
CA ASP A 101 -36.59 1.37 9.83
C ASP A 101 -35.74 2.40 10.60
N VAL A 102 -35.00 3.24 9.88
CA VAL A 102 -34.13 4.27 10.48
C VAL A 102 -34.46 5.63 9.88
N TRP A 103 -34.58 6.66 10.71
CA TRP A 103 -34.71 8.04 10.25
C TRP A 103 -33.35 8.73 10.23
N VAL A 104 -32.95 9.27 9.08
CA VAL A 104 -31.71 10.06 8.90
C VAL A 104 -32.08 11.36 8.20
N ASP A 105 -31.70 12.50 8.78
CA ASP A 105 -31.98 13.85 8.25
C ASP A 105 -33.46 14.05 7.83
N GLY A 106 -34.38 13.54 8.64
CA GLY A 106 -35.83 13.64 8.38
C GLY A 106 -36.35 12.72 7.27
N LYS A 107 -35.53 11.78 6.77
CA LYS A 107 -35.92 10.79 5.75
C LYS A 107 -35.96 9.40 6.36
N LEU A 108 -37.04 8.67 6.07
CA LEU A 108 -37.16 7.25 6.43
C LEU A 108 -36.34 6.40 5.47
N LEU A 109 -35.37 5.66 6.01
CA LEU A 109 -34.70 4.56 5.36
C LEU A 109 -35.36 3.26 5.84
N PRO A 110 -36.09 2.55 4.96
CA PRO A 110 -36.87 1.40 5.38
C PRO A 110 -35.97 0.20 5.70
N LYS A 111 -36.46 -0.67 6.59
CA LYS A 111 -35.89 -1.98 6.85
C LYS A 111 -35.65 -2.72 5.53
N ASN A 112 -34.54 -3.45 5.48
CA ASN A 112 -34.00 -4.16 4.32
C ASN A 112 -33.50 -3.27 3.17
N ALA A 113 -33.55 -1.94 3.28
CA ALA A 113 -32.91 -1.07 2.28
C ALA A 113 -31.42 -1.39 2.18
N THR A 114 -30.91 -1.47 0.95
CA THR A 114 -29.48 -1.60 0.68
C THR A 114 -28.81 -0.24 0.78
N ILE A 115 -27.82 -0.14 1.66
CA ILE A 115 -27.03 1.07 1.87
C ILE A 115 -25.62 0.83 1.32
N LEU A 116 -25.19 1.72 0.45
CA LEU A 116 -23.89 1.73 -0.20
C LEU A 116 -23.16 3.00 0.24
N THR A 117 -22.01 2.84 0.91
CA THR A 117 -21.18 4.01 1.23
C THR A 117 -20.33 4.34 0.00
N ASN A 118 -20.51 5.52 -0.57
CA ASN A 118 -19.74 5.98 -1.71
C ASN A 118 -18.38 6.51 -1.22
N ILE A 119 -17.37 5.64 -1.18
CA ILE A 119 -16.02 5.98 -0.71
C ILE A 119 -15.37 6.96 -1.69
N TRP A 120 -15.59 6.79 -3.00
CA TRP A 120 -15.08 7.71 -4.01
C TRP A 120 -15.54 9.15 -3.75
N ALA A 121 -16.84 9.36 -3.55
CA ALA A 121 -17.39 10.69 -3.25
C ALA A 121 -16.83 11.27 -1.95
N LEU A 122 -16.62 10.45 -0.91
CA LEU A 122 -15.99 10.89 0.35
C LEU A 122 -14.52 11.31 0.16
N SER A 123 -13.78 10.55 -0.66
CA SER A 123 -12.39 10.86 -1.02
C SER A 123 -12.26 12.12 -1.86
N TYR A 124 -13.34 12.50 -2.57
CA TYR A 124 -13.39 13.61 -3.52
C TYR A 124 -14.21 14.82 -3.04
N ASP A 125 -14.63 14.84 -1.78
CA ASP A 125 -15.31 16.01 -1.22
C ASP A 125 -14.34 17.18 -1.06
N GLU A 126 -14.48 18.20 -1.90
CA GLU A 126 -13.64 19.41 -1.90
C GLU A 126 -13.67 20.19 -0.57
N LYS A 127 -14.73 20.03 0.23
CA LYS A 127 -14.80 20.65 1.57
C LYS A 127 -13.78 20.04 2.52
N ARG A 128 -13.47 18.76 2.33
CA ARG A 128 -12.53 17.99 3.14
C ARG A 128 -11.15 17.92 2.51
N TYR A 129 -11.08 17.77 1.19
CA TYR A 129 -9.84 17.64 0.42
C TYR A 129 -9.81 18.66 -0.72
N PRO A 130 -9.30 19.89 -0.49
CA PRO A 130 -9.24 20.92 -1.53
C PRO A 130 -8.44 20.48 -2.75
N ASN A 131 -8.97 20.61 -3.97
CA ASN A 131 -8.37 20.07 -5.21
C ASN A 131 -8.14 18.54 -5.16
N PRO A 132 -9.20 17.73 -4.96
CA PRO A 132 -9.08 16.30 -4.63
C PRO A 132 -8.50 15.44 -5.76
N GLU A 133 -8.50 15.93 -6.99
CA GLU A 133 -7.85 15.29 -8.15
C GLU A 133 -6.32 15.36 -8.10
N LEU A 134 -5.76 16.32 -7.35
CA LEU A 134 -4.31 16.45 -7.21
C LEU A 134 -3.81 15.50 -6.13
N PHE A 135 -2.85 14.66 -6.51
CA PHE A 135 -2.09 13.82 -5.59
C PHE A 135 -1.15 14.68 -4.73
N ASP A 136 -1.53 14.84 -3.47
CA ASP A 136 -0.84 15.71 -2.51
C ASP A 136 -0.69 15.05 -1.13
N PRO A 137 0.47 14.43 -0.84
CA PRO A 137 0.75 13.81 0.45
C PRO A 137 0.72 14.79 1.63
N ASP A 138 0.97 16.08 1.41
CA ASP A 138 1.03 17.08 2.49
C ASP A 138 -0.32 17.25 3.21
N ARG A 139 -1.42 16.82 2.59
CA ARG A 139 -2.75 16.69 3.23
C ARG A 139 -2.73 15.86 4.51
N PHE A 140 -1.82 14.88 4.57
CA PHE A 140 -1.68 13.96 5.69
C PHE A 140 -0.51 14.32 6.62
N GLN A 141 0.06 15.52 6.48
CA GLN A 141 1.04 16.02 7.43
C GLN A 141 0.46 16.00 8.85
N GLY A 142 1.18 15.36 9.79
CA GLY A 142 0.75 15.18 11.18
C GLY A 142 -0.10 13.93 11.45
N TRP A 143 -0.51 13.20 10.41
CA TRP A 143 -1.20 11.91 10.54
C TRP A 143 -0.20 10.74 10.59
N THR A 144 0.59 10.70 11.67
CA THR A 144 1.72 9.75 11.82
C THR A 144 1.33 8.39 12.40
N GLY A 145 0.05 8.14 12.66
CA GLY A 145 -0.47 6.86 13.13
C GLY A 145 -0.93 5.95 11.98
N TYR A 146 -1.08 4.66 12.26
CA TYR A 146 -1.69 3.75 11.29
C TYR A 146 -3.18 4.06 11.11
N ALA A 147 -3.74 3.76 9.93
CA ALA A 147 -5.16 4.03 9.66
C ALA A 147 -6.12 3.44 10.71
N ALA A 148 -5.75 2.33 11.37
CA ALA A 148 -6.54 1.74 12.44
C ALA A 148 -6.74 2.63 13.68
N GLU A 149 -5.81 3.56 13.93
CA GLU A 149 -5.90 4.54 15.03
C GLU A 149 -6.96 5.59 14.73
N TYR A 150 -7.14 5.94 13.46
CA TYR A 150 -8.04 6.99 13.01
C TYR A 150 -9.43 6.47 12.60
N ALA A 151 -9.50 5.26 12.04
CA ALA A 151 -10.73 4.68 11.46
C ALA A 151 -11.88 4.52 12.46
N ASN A 152 -11.57 4.43 13.76
CA ASN A 152 -12.56 4.28 14.84
C ASN A 152 -12.99 5.60 15.49
N SER A 153 -12.54 6.75 14.97
CA SER A 153 -13.01 8.04 15.48
C SER A 153 -14.53 8.17 15.36
N ALA A 154 -15.17 8.60 16.46
CA ALA A 154 -16.59 8.95 16.48
C ALA A 154 -16.87 10.24 15.68
N ASP A 155 -15.88 11.13 15.62
CA ASP A 155 -15.90 12.31 14.77
C ASP A 155 -15.45 11.93 13.35
N PRO A 156 -16.32 12.03 12.33
CA PRO A 156 -16.00 11.66 10.97
C PRO A 156 -14.85 12.49 10.37
N ASP A 157 -14.63 13.71 10.86
CA ASP A 157 -13.58 14.61 10.36
C ASP A 157 -12.21 14.32 10.97
N LYS A 158 -12.17 13.55 12.07
CA LYS A 158 -10.92 13.07 12.70
C LYS A 158 -10.46 11.70 12.20
N ARG A 159 -11.06 11.20 11.13
CA ARG A 159 -10.55 10.04 10.39
C ARG A 159 -9.55 10.53 9.36
N ASP A 160 -8.53 9.76 9.03
CA ASP A 160 -7.61 10.09 7.94
C ASP A 160 -8.32 9.95 6.59
N HIS A 161 -8.84 8.77 6.30
CA HIS A 161 -9.59 8.45 5.08
C HIS A 161 -10.62 7.34 5.31
N TYR A 162 -11.43 7.06 4.29
CA TYR A 162 -12.50 6.05 4.36
C TYR A 162 -12.21 4.78 3.54
N ALA A 163 -11.00 4.62 3.00
CA ALA A 163 -10.62 3.48 2.17
C ALA A 163 -10.80 2.10 2.85
N TYR A 164 -10.75 2.04 4.18
CA TYR A 164 -11.00 0.82 4.96
C TYR A 164 -12.47 0.65 5.40
N GLY A 165 -13.37 1.49 4.91
CA GLY A 165 -14.77 1.51 5.32
C GLY A 165 -14.99 2.16 6.68
N ASN A 166 -16.10 1.83 7.33
CA ASN A 166 -16.56 2.52 8.54
C ASN A 166 -17.39 1.62 9.48
N GLY A 167 -17.40 2.01 10.76
CA GLY A 167 -18.26 1.44 11.78
C GLY A 167 -17.95 -0.03 12.10
N ARG A 168 -18.99 -0.79 12.46
CA ARG A 168 -18.86 -2.20 12.89
C ARG A 168 -18.32 -3.16 11.81
N ARG A 169 -18.24 -2.71 10.56
CA ARG A 169 -17.76 -3.48 9.40
C ARG A 169 -16.53 -2.84 8.76
N VAL A 170 -15.78 -2.02 9.51
CA VAL A 170 -14.46 -1.57 9.11
C VAL A 170 -13.58 -2.78 8.77
N CYS A 171 -12.71 -2.62 7.76
CA CYS A 171 -11.88 -3.69 7.23
C CYS A 171 -11.14 -4.43 8.36
N PRO A 172 -11.38 -5.75 8.55
CA PRO A 172 -10.70 -6.52 9.59
C PRO A 172 -9.20 -6.64 9.34
N GLY A 173 -8.75 -6.46 8.08
CA GLY A 173 -7.35 -6.53 7.67
C GLY A 173 -6.56 -5.23 7.83
N ILE A 174 -7.17 -4.14 8.33
CA ILE A 174 -6.55 -2.81 8.40
C ILE A 174 -5.15 -2.80 9.04
N HIS A 175 -4.97 -3.54 10.14
CA HIS A 175 -3.68 -3.60 10.85
C HIS A 175 -2.58 -4.30 10.04
N LEU A 176 -2.93 -5.35 9.31
CA LEU A 176 -1.98 -6.10 8.48
C LEU A 176 -1.65 -5.31 7.22
N ALA A 177 -2.68 -4.75 6.57
CA ALA A 177 -2.55 -3.99 5.34
C ALA A 177 -1.65 -2.76 5.54
N GLU A 178 -1.91 -1.93 6.56
CA GLU A 178 -1.14 -0.71 6.84
C GLU A 178 0.35 -1.00 7.12
N ARG A 179 0.63 -2.05 7.89
CA ARG A 179 2.01 -2.45 8.18
C ARG A 179 2.71 -2.95 6.93
N ASN A 180 2.05 -3.81 6.15
CA ASN A 180 2.60 -4.32 4.91
C ASN A 180 2.87 -3.20 3.90
N LEU A 181 1.94 -2.25 3.76
CA LEU A 181 2.10 -1.06 2.92
C LEU A 181 3.37 -0.30 3.27
N LEU A 182 3.58 -0.03 4.56
CA LEU A 182 4.75 0.71 5.02
C LEU A 182 6.06 -0.09 4.83
N HIS A 183 6.05 -1.40 5.13
CA HIS A 183 7.18 -2.29 4.88
C HIS A 183 7.58 -2.29 3.39
N VAL A 184 6.62 -2.52 2.51
CA VAL A 184 6.86 -2.61 1.06
C VAL A 184 7.31 -1.26 0.52
N ALA A 185 6.59 -0.17 0.84
CA ALA A 185 6.95 1.16 0.37
C ALA A 185 8.36 1.56 0.81
N ALA A 186 8.68 1.46 2.11
CA ALA A 186 9.99 1.83 2.64
C ALA A 186 11.11 0.99 2.01
N LYS A 187 10.92 -0.33 1.89
CA LYS A 187 11.89 -1.24 1.28
C LYS A 187 12.10 -0.97 -0.21
N MET A 188 11.03 -0.73 -0.98
CA MET A 188 11.15 -0.42 -2.40
C MET A 188 11.85 0.92 -2.64
N LEU A 189 11.51 1.95 -1.86
CA LEU A 189 12.17 3.26 -1.89
C LEU A 189 13.65 3.19 -1.51
N TRP A 190 13.97 2.34 -0.53
CA TRP A 190 15.34 2.10 -0.11
C TRP A 190 16.14 1.32 -1.15
N ALA A 191 15.55 0.30 -1.78
CA ALA A 191 16.26 -0.63 -2.67
C ALA A 191 16.40 -0.10 -4.11
N PHE A 192 15.35 0.52 -4.66
CA PHE A 192 15.22 0.73 -6.10
C PHE A 192 15.06 2.21 -6.49
N LYS A 193 15.72 2.56 -7.59
CA LYS A 193 15.42 3.72 -8.41
C LYS A 193 14.38 3.30 -9.43
N MET A 194 13.14 3.70 -9.18
CA MET A 194 12.02 3.53 -10.11
C MET A 194 11.94 4.74 -11.04
N GLU A 195 11.94 4.50 -12.35
CA GLU A 195 11.90 5.52 -13.40
C GLU A 195 10.89 5.12 -14.48
N LEU A 196 10.32 6.11 -15.17
CA LEU A 196 9.46 5.85 -16.32
C LEU A 196 10.28 5.28 -17.46
N THR A 197 9.77 4.24 -18.11
CA THR A 197 10.35 3.73 -19.35
C THR A 197 10.10 4.72 -20.48
N THR A 198 11.04 4.82 -21.41
CA THR A 198 10.89 5.65 -22.62
C THR A 198 10.31 4.83 -23.77
N ASP A 199 9.42 5.42 -24.56
CA ASP A 199 8.89 4.83 -25.78
C ASP A 199 10.02 4.71 -26.83
N PRO A 200 10.32 3.50 -27.36
CA PRO A 200 11.37 3.31 -28.36
C PRO A 200 11.15 4.08 -29.67
N ALA A 201 9.90 4.43 -30.01
CA ALA A 201 9.56 5.13 -31.24
C ALA A 201 9.72 6.66 -31.11
N THR A 202 9.36 7.22 -29.94
CA THR A 202 9.35 8.68 -29.73
C THR A 202 10.50 9.18 -28.86
N GLY A 203 11.11 8.32 -28.04
CA GLY A 203 12.13 8.68 -27.05
C GLY A 203 11.57 9.36 -25.81
N GLU A 204 10.26 9.59 -25.74
CA GLU A 204 9.60 10.29 -24.63
C GLU A 204 9.23 9.33 -23.48
N PRO A 205 9.14 9.81 -22.23
CA PRO A 205 8.68 9.00 -21.10
C PRO A 205 7.23 8.51 -21.30
N ILE A 206 7.00 7.22 -21.08
CA ILE A 206 5.65 6.63 -21.05
C ILE A 206 5.03 6.98 -19.70
N VAL A 207 4.11 7.93 -19.71
CA VAL A 207 3.36 8.34 -18.51
C VAL A 207 2.24 7.32 -18.26
N PRO A 208 2.14 6.73 -17.05
CA PRO A 208 1.05 5.83 -16.72
C PRO A 208 -0.31 6.54 -16.85
N ASP A 209 -1.32 5.83 -17.36
CA ASP A 209 -2.68 6.35 -17.37
C ASP A 209 -3.22 6.39 -15.93
N ILE A 210 -3.45 7.59 -15.42
CA ILE A 210 -3.97 7.83 -14.07
C ILE A 210 -5.47 8.16 -14.07
N ASN A 211 -6.11 8.19 -15.25
CA ASN A 211 -7.54 8.42 -15.36
C ASN A 211 -8.30 7.23 -14.74
N PRO A 212 -9.23 7.46 -13.80
CA PRO A 212 -9.95 6.38 -13.12
C PRO A 212 -10.84 5.53 -14.02
N GLU A 213 -11.21 6.03 -15.21
CA GLU A 213 -12.07 5.32 -16.17
C GLU A 213 -11.26 4.49 -17.18
N THR A 214 -10.03 4.89 -17.51
CA THR A 214 -9.26 4.28 -18.61
C THR A 214 -7.95 3.63 -18.18
N GLY A 215 -7.42 3.95 -17.00
CA GLY A 215 -6.17 3.39 -16.48
C GLY A 215 -6.36 2.33 -15.40
N TYR A 216 -7.60 1.89 -15.16
CA TYR A 216 -7.91 0.92 -14.09
C TYR A 216 -8.90 -0.15 -14.56
N SER A 217 -8.71 -1.37 -14.07
CA SER A 217 -9.62 -2.48 -14.27
C SER A 217 -10.98 -2.23 -13.61
N GLU A 218 -12.06 -2.57 -14.31
CA GLU A 218 -13.40 -2.61 -13.73
C GLU A 218 -13.57 -3.80 -12.76
N GLY A 219 -14.15 -3.56 -11.58
CA GLY A 219 -14.43 -4.64 -10.63
C GLY A 219 -14.76 -4.16 -9.23
N LEU A 220 -14.86 -5.12 -8.30
CA LEU A 220 -15.02 -4.82 -6.86
C LEU A 220 -13.79 -4.07 -6.30
N VAL A 221 -12.62 -4.36 -6.87
CA VAL A 221 -11.35 -3.71 -6.53
C VAL A 221 -10.83 -3.00 -7.77
N LEU A 222 -10.45 -1.74 -7.61
CA LEU A 222 -9.75 -0.97 -8.62
C LEU A 222 -8.28 -1.42 -8.66
N CYS A 223 -7.86 -1.94 -9.81
CA CYS A 223 -6.47 -2.25 -10.11
C CYS A 223 -5.98 -1.37 -11.23
N VAL A 224 -4.76 -0.84 -11.09
CA VAL A 224 -4.14 -0.08 -12.17
C VAL A 224 -3.81 -1.03 -13.31
N ASP A 225 -4.03 -0.60 -14.54
CA ASP A 225 -3.61 -1.35 -15.71
C ASP A 225 -2.09 -1.42 -15.80
N ASP A 226 -1.57 -2.37 -16.58
CA ASP A 226 -0.12 -2.52 -16.74
C ASP A 226 0.51 -1.25 -17.33
N PHE A 227 1.58 -0.78 -16.70
CA PHE A 227 2.42 0.29 -17.25
C PHE A 227 3.90 -0.06 -17.14
N PRO A 228 4.71 0.36 -18.13
CA PRO A 228 6.13 0.05 -18.13
C PRO A 228 6.86 0.95 -17.12
N VAL A 229 7.60 0.32 -16.21
CA VAL A 229 8.48 0.97 -15.24
C VAL A 229 9.85 0.32 -15.27
N GLU A 230 10.90 1.13 -15.21
CA GLU A 230 12.26 0.64 -15.06
C GLU A 230 12.66 0.70 -13.59
N MET A 231 13.11 -0.44 -13.05
CA MET A 231 13.59 -0.55 -11.66
C MET A 231 15.07 -0.91 -11.63
N LYS A 232 15.88 -0.01 -11.07
CA LYS A 232 17.33 -0.21 -10.92
C LYS A 232 17.69 -0.24 -9.45
N VAL A 233 18.44 -1.25 -9.01
CA VAL A 233 18.98 -1.24 -7.63
C VAL A 233 19.86 0.00 -7.45
N ARG A 234 19.64 0.74 -6.35
CA ARG A 234 20.24 2.07 -6.16
C ARG A 234 21.76 2.07 -5.98
N SER A 235 22.34 0.97 -5.49
CA SER A 235 23.79 0.86 -5.26
C SER A 235 24.25 -0.59 -5.08
N ALA A 236 25.54 -0.84 -5.33
CA ALA A 236 26.15 -2.15 -5.09
C ALA A 236 26.07 -2.60 -3.61
N ILE A 237 26.14 -1.67 -2.67
CA ILE A 237 26.00 -1.97 -1.22
C ILE A 237 24.61 -2.53 -0.94
N ARG A 238 23.56 -1.82 -1.39
CA ARG A 238 22.17 -2.28 -1.21
C ARG A 238 21.90 -3.62 -1.89
N ARG A 239 22.44 -3.85 -3.09
CA ARG A 239 22.38 -5.16 -3.77
C ARG A 239 22.95 -6.25 -2.86
N LYS A 240 24.18 -6.06 -2.37
CA LYS A 240 24.85 -7.03 -1.50
C LYS A 240 24.02 -7.31 -0.23
N VAL A 241 23.50 -6.27 0.40
CA VAL A 241 22.66 -6.40 1.60
C VAL A 241 21.38 -7.20 1.33
N ILE A 242 20.73 -7.00 0.16
CA ILE A 242 19.55 -7.78 -0.25
C ILE A 242 19.91 -9.26 -0.41
N GLU A 243 21.02 -9.55 -1.10
CA GLU A 243 21.50 -10.92 -1.32
C GLU A 243 21.83 -11.62 0.01
N GLU A 244 22.63 -10.98 0.87
CA GLU A 244 23.00 -11.54 2.19
C GLU A 244 21.78 -11.74 3.10
N SER A 245 20.83 -10.80 3.08
CA SER A 245 19.60 -10.91 3.88
C SER A 245 18.68 -12.03 3.38
N TYR A 246 18.64 -12.26 2.06
CA TYR A 246 17.88 -13.34 1.46
C TYR A 246 18.46 -14.71 1.82
N ASP A 247 19.78 -14.86 1.73
CA ASP A 247 20.47 -16.10 2.13
C ASP A 247 20.19 -16.42 3.61
N ALA A 248 20.28 -15.41 4.49
CA ALA A 248 19.93 -15.56 5.90
C ALA A 248 18.45 -15.94 6.09
N ALA A 249 17.52 -15.33 5.37
CA ALA A 249 16.09 -15.66 5.44
C ALA A 249 15.79 -17.11 5.03
N CYS A 250 16.47 -17.61 3.99
CA CYS A 250 16.36 -19.01 3.57
C CYS A 250 16.77 -19.98 4.69
N ILE A 251 17.88 -19.70 5.36
CA ILE A 251 18.45 -20.56 6.40
C ILE A 251 17.65 -20.45 7.72
N ASP A 252 17.40 -19.23 8.17
CA ASP A 252 16.93 -18.98 9.53
C ASP A 252 15.41 -18.98 9.66
N VAL A 253 14.68 -18.79 8.55
CA VAL A 253 13.22 -18.63 8.55
C VAL A 253 12.56 -19.68 7.68
N PHE A 254 12.81 -19.69 6.37
CA PHE A 254 12.05 -20.53 5.44
C PHE A 254 12.30 -22.03 5.68
N ALA A 255 13.54 -22.44 5.95
CA ALA A 255 13.87 -23.84 6.26
C ALA A 255 13.04 -24.41 7.42
N LYS A 256 12.69 -23.60 8.43
CA LYS A 256 11.88 -24.04 9.58
C LYS A 256 10.44 -24.38 9.21
N TYR A 257 9.91 -23.81 8.13
CA TYR A 257 8.55 -24.08 7.65
C TYR A 257 8.49 -25.25 6.68
N ASP A 258 9.56 -25.47 5.90
CA ASP A 258 9.69 -26.64 5.03
C ASP A 258 9.75 -27.94 5.87
N GLU A 259 10.47 -27.93 6.99
CA GLU A 259 10.53 -29.05 7.94
C GLU A 259 9.18 -29.34 8.61
N MET A 260 8.37 -28.31 8.90
CA MET A 260 7.04 -28.49 9.52
C MET A 260 6.04 -29.14 8.55
N ASN A 261 6.12 -28.85 7.26
CA ASN A 261 5.25 -29.45 6.26
C ASN A 261 5.54 -30.95 6.06
N ASP A 262 6.80 -31.38 6.22
CA ASP A 262 7.19 -32.79 6.05
C ASP A 262 6.68 -33.67 7.21
N THR A 263 6.57 -33.12 8.42
CA THR A 263 6.02 -33.83 9.59
C THR A 263 4.50 -33.97 9.62
N SER A 264 3.77 -33.32 8.71
CA SER A 264 2.30 -33.41 8.61
C SER A 264 1.80 -34.59 7.77
N THR A 265 2.72 -35.42 7.28
CA THR A 265 2.46 -36.59 6.42
C THR A 265 2.66 -37.95 7.12
N GLN A 266 2.74 -37.99 8.46
CA GLN A 266 2.80 -39.23 9.25
C GLN A 266 1.60 -39.40 10.18
#